data_AF-A0A534ATI8-F1
#
_entry.id   AF-A0A534ATI8-F1
#
_cell.length_a   1.000
_cell.length_b   1.000
_cell.length_c   1.000
_cell.angle_alpha   90.00
_cell.angle_beta   90.00
_cell.angle_gamma   90.00
#
_symmetry.space_group_name_H-M   'P 1'
#
loop_
_entity.id
_entity.type
_entity.pdbx_description
1 polymer ?
#
loop_
_entity_poly.entity_id
_entity_poly.type
_entity_poly.pdbx_seq_one_letter_code
_entity_poly.pdbx_strand_id
1 'polypeptide(L)'
;MTKSSLTVKSPQTHQQLQRPLNAFTVDVEDYFQVAALSSAISRESWPTREYRVERNTERILNLLAEKNVRGTFFVLGWVAERS
;
A
#
# COMPACT_ATOMS: atom_id res chain seq x y z
N MET A 1 -33.10 42.65 37.17
CA MET A 1 -33.36 42.05 35.83
C MET A 1 -32.02 41.75 35.18
N THR A 2 -31.52 40.54 35.36
CA THR A 2 -30.20 40.11 34.84
C THR A 2 -30.45 39.26 33.60
N LYS A 3 -30.19 39.78 32.40
CA LYS A 3 -30.27 38.98 31.17
C LYS A 3 -29.01 38.13 31.08
N SER A 4 -29.16 36.84 31.35
CA SER A 4 -28.16 35.81 31.10
C SER A 4 -27.89 35.73 29.60
N SER A 5 -26.65 36.00 29.20
CA SER A 5 -26.22 35.90 27.80
C SER A 5 -26.02 34.42 27.46
N LEU A 6 -26.87 33.90 26.58
CA LEU A 6 -26.72 32.56 26.00
C LEU A 6 -25.54 32.58 25.04
N THR A 7 -24.41 32.00 25.45
CA THR A 7 -23.29 31.71 24.56
C THR A 7 -23.71 30.63 23.56
N VAL A 8 -24.01 31.04 22.33
CA VAL A 8 -24.18 30.12 21.19
C VAL A 8 -22.83 29.43 20.96
N LYS A 9 -22.76 28.12 21.27
CA LYS A 9 -21.62 27.28 20.89
C LYS A 9 -21.57 27.22 19.36
N SER A 10 -20.45 27.65 18.78
CA SER A 10 -20.17 27.56 17.35
C SER A 10 -20.34 26.11 16.85
N PRO A 11 -20.89 25.89 15.63
CA PRO A 11 -21.07 24.53 15.11
C PRO A 11 -19.71 23.84 14.96
N GLN A 12 -19.67 22.57 15.34
CA GLN A 12 -18.46 21.75 15.29
C GLN A 12 -17.94 21.64 13.86
N THR A 13 -16.64 21.90 13.70
CA THR A 13 -15.91 21.84 12.44
C THR A 13 -16.08 20.46 11.81
N HIS A 14 -16.81 20.38 10.70
CA HIS A 14 -16.76 19.22 9.84
C HIS A 14 -15.30 19.03 9.42
N GLN A 15 -14.65 17.95 9.89
CA GLN A 15 -13.41 17.47 9.27
C GLN A 15 -13.76 17.11 7.83
N GLN A 16 -13.51 18.03 6.91
CA GLN A 16 -13.46 17.69 5.49
C GLN A 16 -12.42 16.59 5.35
N LEU A 17 -12.88 15.37 5.07
CA LEU A 17 -12.01 14.27 4.68
C LEU A 17 -11.26 14.73 3.43
N GLN A 18 -10.03 15.20 3.61
CA GLN A 18 -9.18 15.56 2.50
C GLN A 18 -9.00 14.31 1.66
N ARG A 19 -9.50 14.35 0.43
CA ARG A 19 -9.29 13.25 -0.52
C ARG A 19 -7.78 13.10 -0.72
N PRO A 20 -7.23 11.87 -0.67
CA PRO A 20 -5.82 11.66 -0.97
C PRO A 20 -5.53 12.22 -2.36
N LEU A 21 -4.60 13.17 -2.45
CA LEU A 21 -4.19 13.76 -3.73
C LEU A 21 -3.42 12.73 -4.57
N ASN A 22 -2.63 11.89 -3.89
CA ASN A 22 -1.80 10.85 -4.49
C ASN A 22 -2.12 9.49 -3.85
N ALA A 23 -2.01 8.44 -4.64
CA ALA A 23 -2.06 7.05 -4.18
C ALA A 23 -0.75 6.35 -4.53
N PHE A 24 -0.24 5.54 -3.60
CA PHE A 24 0.90 4.67 -3.83
C PHE A 24 0.42 3.22 -3.80
N THR A 25 0.62 2.52 -4.91
CA THR A 25 0.24 1.10 -5.04
C THR A 25 1.41 0.30 -5.56
N VAL A 26 1.52 -0.95 -5.10
CA VAL A 26 2.57 -1.89 -5.51
C VAL A 26 1.90 -3.18 -5.96
N ASP A 27 2.26 -3.67 -7.14
CA ASP A 27 2.03 -5.06 -7.51
C ASP A 27 3.22 -5.89 -7.01
N VAL A 28 2.95 -6.89 -6.18
CA VAL A 28 3.95 -7.70 -5.52
C VAL A 28 4.14 -8.98 -6.32
N GLU A 29 5.01 -8.87 -7.29
CA GLU A 29 5.47 -9.93 -8.19
C GLU A 29 7.01 -9.92 -8.28
N ASP A 30 7.61 -11.06 -8.60
CA ASP A 30 9.04 -11.19 -8.82
C ASP A 30 9.39 -11.04 -10.32
N TYR A 31 10.67 -10.80 -10.62
CA TYR A 31 11.14 -10.46 -11.97
C TYR A 31 10.79 -11.51 -13.03
N PHE A 32 10.58 -12.77 -12.62
CA PHE A 32 10.26 -13.88 -13.49
C PHE A 32 8.75 -14.11 -13.71
N GLN A 33 7.91 -13.30 -13.07
CA GLN A 33 6.44 -13.38 -13.16
C GLN A 33 5.86 -12.37 -14.16
N VAL A 34 6.68 -11.42 -14.64
CA VAL A 34 6.25 -10.39 -15.59
C VAL A 34 5.84 -10.97 -16.94
N ALA A 35 4.75 -10.45 -17.52
CA ALA A 35 4.20 -10.94 -18.78
C ALA A 35 5.21 -10.90 -19.95
N ALA A 36 6.12 -9.93 -19.94
CA ALA A 36 7.16 -9.78 -20.98
C ALA A 36 8.14 -10.98 -21.05
N LEU A 37 8.30 -11.74 -19.96
CA LEU A 37 9.18 -12.91 -19.91
C LEU A 37 8.42 -14.25 -20.03
N SER A 38 7.10 -14.21 -20.20
CA SER A 38 6.26 -15.41 -20.22
C SER A 38 6.61 -16.42 -21.33
N SER A 39 7.20 -15.96 -22.45
CA SER A 39 7.68 -16.83 -23.52
C SER A 39 9.00 -17.54 -23.22
N ALA A 40 9.80 -17.01 -22.30
CA ALA A 40 11.12 -17.51 -21.94
C ALA A 40 11.15 -18.21 -20.56
N ILE A 41 10.21 -17.88 -19.68
CA ILE A 41 10.13 -18.41 -18.32
C ILE A 41 8.79 -19.08 -18.12
N SER A 42 8.80 -20.41 -18.12
CA SER A 42 7.61 -21.19 -17.81
C SER A 42 7.25 -21.07 -16.32
N ARG A 43 5.96 -21.15 -16.00
CA ARG A 43 5.45 -21.06 -14.63
C ARG A 43 5.98 -22.18 -13.74
N GLU A 44 6.18 -23.36 -14.31
CA GLU A 44 6.74 -24.53 -13.63
C GLU A 44 8.18 -24.29 -13.17
N SER A 45 8.90 -23.40 -13.86
CA SER A 45 10.28 -23.04 -13.50
C SER A 45 10.37 -21.97 -12.41
N TRP A 46 9.27 -21.35 -11.99
CA TRP A 46 9.29 -20.30 -10.95
C TRP A 46 9.97 -20.71 -9.64
N PRO A 47 9.74 -21.92 -9.08
CA PRO A 47 10.38 -22.34 -7.83
C PRO A 47 11.90 -22.46 -7.89
N THR A 48 12.50 -22.51 -9.08
CA THR A 48 13.96 -22.64 -9.27
C THR A 48 14.65 -21.30 -9.50
N ARG A 49 13.89 -20.20 -9.56
CA ARG A 49 14.41 -18.84 -9.72
C ARG A 49 14.80 -18.27 -8.36
N GLU A 50 15.69 -17.28 -8.38
CA GLU A 50 16.04 -16.55 -7.17
C GLU A 50 14.83 -15.77 -6.66
N TYR A 51 14.44 -16.01 -5.41
CA TYR A 51 13.31 -15.32 -4.78
C TYR A 51 13.79 -14.00 -4.17
N ARG A 52 13.34 -12.88 -4.75
CA ARG A 52 13.79 -11.52 -4.40
C ARG A 52 12.66 -10.64 -3.87
N VAL A 53 11.42 -10.95 -4.24
CA VAL A 53 10.27 -10.08 -3.98
C VAL A 53 10.04 -9.81 -2.50
N GLU A 54 10.27 -10.78 -1.61
CA GLU A 54 10.08 -10.63 -0.16
C GLU A 54 11.01 -9.57 0.44
N ARG A 55 12.34 -9.77 0.33
CA ARG A 55 13.35 -8.79 0.79
C ARG A 55 13.12 -7.41 0.21
N ASN A 56 12.72 -7.32 -1.06
CA ASN A 56 12.47 -6.03 -1.71
C ASN A 56 11.20 -5.36 -1.17
N THR A 57 10.16 -6.14 -0.91
CA THR A 57 8.91 -5.66 -0.30
C THR A 57 9.16 -5.15 1.11
N GLU A 58 9.93 -5.86 1.93
CA GLU A 58 10.34 -5.40 3.27
C GLU A 58 11.03 -4.04 3.24
N ARG A 59 11.94 -3.84 2.27
CA ARG A 59 12.63 -2.54 2.10
C ARG A 59 11.66 -1.42 1.79
N ILE A 60 10.66 -1.66 0.93
CA ILE A 60 9.63 -0.67 0.62
C ILE A 60 8.77 -0.38 1.85
N LEU A 61 8.33 -1.42 2.58
CA LEU A 61 7.54 -1.27 3.79
C LEU A 61 8.27 -0.45 4.87
N ASN A 62 9.57 -0.70 5.08
CA ASN A 62 10.39 0.07 6.00
C ASN A 62 10.48 1.54 5.60
N LEU A 63 10.72 1.84 4.31
CA LEU A 63 10.75 3.22 3.81
C LEU A 63 9.40 3.94 3.98
N LEU A 64 8.29 3.25 3.72
CA LEU A 64 6.95 3.82 3.93
C LEU A 64 6.68 4.08 5.42
N ALA A 65 7.08 3.16 6.30
CA ALA A 65 6.94 3.30 7.75
C ALA A 65 7.78 4.49 8.28
N GLU A 66 9.03 4.62 7.88
CA GLU A 66 9.91 5.74 8.24
C GLU A 66 9.34 7.11 7.85
N LYS A 67 8.54 7.16 6.78
CA LYS A 67 7.93 8.40 6.27
C LYS A 67 6.46 8.56 6.65
N ASN A 68 5.89 7.63 7.42
CA ASN A 68 4.47 7.59 7.76
C ASN A 68 3.56 7.70 6.52
N VAL A 69 3.94 7.00 5.43
CA VAL A 69 3.19 6.95 4.17
C VAL A 69 2.39 5.65 4.12
N ARG A 70 1.13 5.74 3.69
CA ARG A 70 0.28 4.57 3.44
C ARG A 70 0.34 4.17 1.98
N GLY A 71 0.35 2.86 1.72
CA GLY A 71 0.26 2.29 0.38
C GLY A 71 -0.65 1.07 0.35
N THR A 72 -1.07 0.68 -0.85
CA THR A 72 -1.85 -0.55 -1.10
C THR A 72 -1.00 -1.53 -1.89
N PHE A 73 -0.92 -2.77 -1.41
CA PHE A 73 -0.11 -3.83 -1.99
C PHE A 73 -1.03 -4.92 -2.52
N PHE A 74 -0.94 -5.18 -3.83
CA PHE A 74 -1.65 -6.28 -4.49
C PHE A 74 -0.67 -7.43 -4.61
N VAL A 75 -0.93 -8.55 -3.96
CA VAL A 75 0.03 -9.66 -3.88
C VAL A 75 -0.40 -10.77 -4.80
N LEU A 76 0.50 -11.18 -5.71
CA LEU A 76 0.27 -12.36 -6.54
C LEU A 76 0.11 -13.58 -5.62
N GLY A 77 -0.93 -14.39 -5.84
CA GLY A 77 -1.24 -15.54 -4.97
C GLY A 77 -0.05 -16.49 -4.77
N TRP A 78 0.76 -16.70 -5.82
CA TRP A 78 1.97 -17.52 -5.71
C TRP A 78 3.02 -16.95 -4.75
N VAL A 79 3.15 -15.61 -4.69
CA VAL A 79 4.03 -14.93 -3.73
C VAL A 79 3.43 -15.05 -2.32
N ALA A 80 2.12 -14.82 -2.19
CA ALA A 80 1.42 -14.91 -0.91
C ALA A 80 1.48 -16.31 -0.26
N GLU A 81 1.54 -17.39 -1.05
CA GLU A 81 1.66 -18.76 -0.55
C GLU A 81 3.07 -19.12 -0.04
N ARG A 82 4.10 -18.32 -0.37
CA ARG A 82 5.51 -18.63 -0.12
C ARG A 82 6.18 -17.77 0.93
N SER A 83 5.54 -16.67 1.32
CA SER A 83 5.99 -15.70 2.33
C SER A 83 5.11 -15.73 3.57
#